data_AF-A0A222P6C8-F1
#
_entry.id   AF-A0A222P6C8-F1
#
_cell.length_a   1.000
_cell.length_b   1.000
_cell.length_c   1.000
_cell.angle_alpha   90.00
_cell.angle_beta   90.00
_cell.angle_gamma   90.00
#
_symmetry.space_group_name_H-M   'P 1'
#
loop_
_entity.id
_entity.type
_entity.pdbx_description
1 polymer ?
#
loop_
_entity_poly.entity_id
_entity_poly.type
_entity_poly.pdbx_seq_one_letter_code
_entity_poly.pdbx_strand_id
1 'polypeptide(L)'
;MIFDDKNNIIEVGLFESYLAKYFIEHPEIFKPLIDKILNAIEQVIISNSENYLFNRMLFSTFSTLIEEHPHISDMNAVKQSNSLVVFNTLCKFFTEGVMSLPSLKLPNIELEYSIQPPSLSALAQQSLFKSKQFGEAQFLDKMRPDYLFSDKNRGVVAVDDFDSEIKTRNLGILSPTDTPNDLKDYFLSSHFPSRQYYSPKEDSLMALWLRKHYLPVISGASGGIGKIISKISSLLVLSKKEYQLLGILIASATIALGHHSFFEVLRPLSFIIGELEEKNNLLEFYEQVIPEEVRRLPSYKAHVENYFGLIEEFVFNEHQEKLFNLSTHFNS
;
A
#
# COMPACT_ATOMS: atom_id res chain seq x y z
N MET A 1 23.30 13.97 0.41
CA MET A 1 22.21 13.30 1.12
C MET A 1 21.91 14.11 2.36
N ILE A 2 20.70 14.65 2.43
CA ILE A 2 20.19 15.32 3.62
C ILE A 2 19.27 14.33 4.35
N PHE A 3 19.48 14.17 5.65
CA PHE A 3 18.71 13.27 6.48
C PHE A 3 17.73 14.07 7.34
N ASP A 4 16.55 13.49 7.55
CA ASP A 4 15.59 14.01 8.50
C ASP A 4 15.88 13.54 9.94
N ASP A 5 15.02 13.96 10.88
CA ASP A 5 15.12 13.62 12.31
C ASP A 5 15.00 12.11 12.61
N LYS A 6 14.55 11.30 11.65
CA LYS A 6 14.41 9.84 11.75
C LYS A 6 15.41 9.10 10.86
N ASN A 7 16.48 9.78 10.45
CA ASN A 7 17.54 9.23 9.62
C ASN A 7 17.02 8.70 8.26
N ASN A 8 15.87 9.19 7.78
CA ASN A 8 15.43 8.94 6.42
C ASN A 8 16.04 9.98 5.49
N ILE A 9 16.33 9.56 4.28
CA ILE A 9 16.86 10.43 3.24
C ILE A 9 15.69 11.26 2.69
N ILE A 10 15.77 12.58 2.83
CA ILE A 10 14.69 13.51 2.49
C ILE A 10 14.34 13.39 1.01
N GLU A 11 15.35 13.28 0.14
CA GLU A 11 15.20 13.17 -1.30
C GLU A 11 14.42 11.90 -1.71
N VAL A 12 14.61 10.78 -1.00
CA VAL A 12 13.83 9.55 -1.23
C VAL A 12 12.39 9.71 -0.75
N GLY A 13 12.18 10.36 0.39
CA GLY A 13 10.85 10.69 0.88
C GLY A 13 10.08 11.61 -0.07
N LEU A 14 10.77 12.59 -0.68
CA LEU A 14 10.24 13.44 -1.76
C LEU A 14 9.85 12.61 -2.97
N PHE A 15 10.74 11.75 -3.45
CA PHE A 15 10.47 10.90 -4.60
C PHE A 15 9.23 10.00 -4.37
N GLU A 16 9.15 9.30 -3.24
CA GLU A 16 7.97 8.47 -2.93
C GLU A 16 6.69 9.29 -2.83
N SER A 17 6.76 10.49 -2.25
CA SER A 17 5.60 11.39 -2.14
C SER A 17 5.12 11.89 -3.51
N TYR A 18 6.04 12.23 -4.41
CA TYR A 18 5.71 12.62 -5.78
C TYR A 18 5.19 11.45 -6.62
N LEU A 19 5.76 10.25 -6.45
CA LEU A 19 5.26 9.05 -7.09
C LEU A 19 3.83 8.72 -6.62
N ALA A 20 3.55 8.84 -5.33
CA ALA A 20 2.20 8.67 -4.78
C ALA A 20 1.23 9.73 -5.33
N LYS A 21 1.65 11.00 -5.38
CA LYS A 21 0.88 12.10 -5.99
C LYS A 21 0.52 11.80 -7.45
N TYR A 22 1.47 11.32 -8.25
CA TYR A 22 1.21 10.93 -9.64
C TYR A 22 0.07 9.91 -9.72
N PHE A 23 0.14 8.82 -8.96
CA PHE A 23 -0.90 7.80 -9.02
C PHE A 23 -2.26 8.28 -8.50
N ILE A 24 -2.28 9.17 -7.50
CA ILE A 24 -3.51 9.80 -7.00
C ILE A 24 -4.14 10.71 -8.05
N GLU A 25 -3.33 11.44 -8.81
CA GLU A 25 -3.79 12.36 -9.86
C GLU A 25 -4.16 11.64 -11.17
N HIS A 26 -3.82 10.35 -11.28
CA HIS A 26 -4.11 9.48 -12.42
C HIS A 26 -4.95 8.24 -12.05
N PRO A 27 -6.14 8.41 -11.44
CA PRO A 27 -6.97 7.29 -10.99
C PRO A 27 -7.50 6.42 -12.14
N GLU A 28 -7.53 6.93 -13.37
CA GLU A 28 -7.92 6.19 -14.57
C GLU A 28 -7.07 4.94 -14.82
N ILE A 29 -5.82 4.93 -14.36
CA ILE A 29 -4.90 3.77 -14.44
C ILE A 29 -5.50 2.57 -13.69
N PHE A 30 -6.18 2.82 -12.58
CA PHE A 30 -6.70 1.81 -11.67
C PHE A 30 -8.17 1.48 -11.91
N LYS A 31 -8.88 2.29 -12.71
CA LYS A 31 -10.33 2.17 -12.91
C LYS A 31 -10.79 0.75 -13.25
N PRO A 32 -10.18 0.01 -14.20
CA PRO A 32 -10.62 -1.36 -14.51
C PRO A 32 -10.52 -2.32 -13.31
N LEU A 33 -9.46 -2.16 -12.50
CA LEU A 33 -9.25 -2.98 -11.30
C LEU A 33 -10.22 -2.59 -10.18
N ILE A 34 -10.40 -1.29 -9.94
CA ILE A 34 -11.35 -0.77 -8.95
C ILE A 34 -12.77 -1.24 -9.28
N ASP A 35 -13.21 -1.08 -10.53
CA ASP A 35 -14.55 -1.51 -10.97
C ASP A 35 -14.74 -3.02 -10.77
N LYS A 36 -13.72 -3.82 -11.09
CA LYS A 36 -13.74 -5.27 -10.87
C LYS A 36 -13.89 -5.63 -9.38
N ILE A 37 -13.16 -4.96 -8.49
CA ILE A 37 -13.24 -5.20 -7.04
C ILE A 37 -14.58 -4.74 -6.47
N LEU A 38 -15.05 -3.55 -6.86
CA LEU A 38 -16.34 -3.02 -6.40
C LEU A 38 -17.51 -3.90 -6.83
N ASN A 39 -17.49 -4.40 -8.07
CA ASN A 39 -18.50 -5.35 -8.53
C ASN A 39 -18.50 -6.64 -7.69
N ALA A 40 -17.32 -7.16 -7.32
CA ALA A 40 -17.24 -8.33 -6.45
C ALA A 40 -17.77 -8.06 -5.03
N ILE A 41 -17.49 -6.88 -4.47
CA ILE A 41 -18.04 -6.43 -3.18
C ILE A 41 -19.57 -6.32 -3.27
N GLU A 42 -20.12 -5.78 -4.36
CA GLU A 42 -21.58 -5.70 -4.55
C GLU A 42 -22.24 -7.08 -4.60
N GLN A 43 -21.61 -8.06 -5.26
CA GLN A 43 -22.12 -9.44 -5.24
C GLN A 43 -22.16 -10.04 -3.83
N VAL A 44 -21.17 -9.71 -2.98
CA VAL A 44 -21.20 -10.08 -1.56
C VAL A 44 -22.38 -9.40 -0.86
N ILE A 45 -22.59 -8.10 -1.09
CA ILE A 45 -23.70 -7.35 -0.48
C ILE A 45 -25.05 -7.97 -0.87
N ILE A 46 -25.27 -8.21 -2.15
CA ILE A 46 -26.52 -8.81 -2.67
C ILE A 46 -26.73 -10.21 -2.08
N SER A 47 -25.70 -11.04 -2.05
CA SER A 47 -25.79 -12.43 -1.56
C SER A 47 -26.10 -12.54 -0.06
N ASN A 48 -25.88 -11.48 0.70
CA ASN A 48 -26.03 -11.44 2.15
C ASN A 48 -27.07 -10.42 2.64
N SER A 49 -27.90 -9.85 1.76
CA SER A 49 -28.88 -8.80 2.10
C SER A 49 -29.86 -9.18 3.20
N GLU A 50 -30.21 -10.47 3.30
CA GLU A 50 -31.13 -10.98 4.32
C GLU A 50 -30.44 -11.31 5.65
N ASN A 51 -29.12 -11.21 5.74
CA ASN A 51 -28.37 -11.49 6.95
C ASN A 51 -28.30 -10.24 7.84
N TYR A 52 -29.04 -10.25 8.95
CA TYR A 52 -29.07 -9.13 9.90
C TYR A 52 -27.69 -8.72 10.43
N LEU A 53 -26.84 -9.70 10.79
CA LEU A 53 -25.49 -9.42 11.29
C LEU A 53 -24.62 -8.80 10.20
N PHE A 54 -24.73 -9.31 8.97
CA PHE A 54 -24.05 -8.72 7.80
C PHE A 54 -24.45 -7.25 7.62
N ASN A 55 -25.75 -6.95 7.60
CA ASN A 55 -26.24 -5.58 7.43
C ASN A 55 -25.75 -4.64 8.53
N ARG A 56 -25.68 -5.12 9.78
CA ARG A 56 -25.13 -4.33 10.90
C ARG A 56 -23.64 -4.02 10.71
N MET A 57 -22.84 -4.99 10.29
CA MET A 57 -21.41 -4.79 10.03
C MET A 57 -21.18 -3.88 8.80
N LEU A 58 -21.98 -4.06 7.75
CA LEU A 58 -21.95 -3.21 6.56
C LEU A 58 -22.31 -1.76 6.91
N PHE A 59 -23.35 -1.55 7.71
CA PHE A 59 -23.72 -0.22 8.21
C PHE A 59 -22.56 0.42 8.99
N SER A 60 -21.97 -0.31 9.95
CA SER A 60 -20.82 0.19 10.71
C SER A 60 -19.64 0.57 9.80
N THR A 61 -19.37 -0.25 8.78
CA THR A 61 -18.31 0.00 7.79
C THR A 61 -18.55 1.30 7.04
N PHE A 62 -19.78 1.52 6.56
CA PHE A 62 -20.14 2.75 5.86
C PHE A 62 -20.18 3.97 6.78
N SER A 63 -20.63 3.82 8.04
CA SER A 63 -20.58 4.91 9.02
C SER A 63 -19.15 5.40 9.24
N THR A 64 -18.20 4.49 9.45
CA THR A 64 -16.79 4.88 9.61
C THR A 64 -16.20 5.47 8.31
N LEU A 65 -16.59 4.95 7.15
CA LEU A 65 -16.18 5.55 5.86
C LEU A 65 -16.70 6.99 5.71
N ILE A 66 -17.96 7.25 6.08
CA ILE A 66 -18.57 8.60 6.07
C ILE A 66 -17.85 9.53 7.05
N GLU A 67 -17.48 9.03 8.24
CA GLU A 67 -16.74 9.81 9.24
C GLU A 67 -15.36 10.25 8.71
N GLU A 68 -14.63 9.36 8.03
CA GLU A 68 -13.33 9.70 7.42
C GLU A 68 -13.49 10.53 6.12
N HIS A 69 -14.55 10.29 5.35
CA HIS A 69 -14.81 10.91 4.05
C HIS A 69 -16.26 11.42 3.95
N PRO A 70 -16.59 12.59 4.53
CA PRO A 70 -17.98 13.06 4.66
C PRO A 70 -18.75 13.30 3.35
N HIS A 71 -18.05 13.36 2.22
CA HIS A 71 -18.63 13.51 0.89
C HIS A 71 -19.10 12.17 0.29
N ILE A 72 -18.80 11.04 0.93
CA ILE A 72 -19.19 9.71 0.50
C ILE A 72 -20.44 9.30 1.27
N SER A 73 -21.59 9.18 0.59
CA SER A 73 -22.86 8.79 1.23
C SER A 73 -23.16 7.29 1.13
N ASP A 74 -22.66 6.61 0.11
CA ASP A 74 -22.98 5.23 -0.23
C ASP A 74 -21.96 4.63 -1.23
N MET A 75 -22.19 3.40 -1.69
CA MET A 75 -21.33 2.71 -2.65
C MET A 75 -21.26 3.41 -4.03
N ASN A 76 -22.34 4.07 -4.47
CA ASN A 76 -22.32 4.81 -5.73
C ASN A 76 -21.42 6.05 -5.60
N ALA A 77 -21.43 6.72 -4.44
CA ALA A 77 -20.51 7.81 -4.16
C ALA A 77 -19.05 7.35 -4.17
N VAL A 78 -18.75 6.16 -3.62
CA VAL A 78 -17.41 5.55 -3.72
C VAL A 78 -17.01 5.36 -5.19
N LYS A 79 -17.87 4.73 -6.00
CA LYS A 79 -17.64 4.50 -7.44
C LYS A 79 -17.37 5.79 -8.22
N GLN A 80 -18.04 6.88 -7.84
CA GLN A 80 -17.92 8.17 -8.51
C GLN A 80 -16.76 9.02 -7.99
N SER A 81 -16.23 8.71 -6.80
CA SER A 81 -15.19 9.52 -6.15
C SER A 81 -13.89 9.61 -6.94
N ASN A 82 -13.56 8.57 -7.73
CA ASN A 82 -12.25 8.38 -8.37
C ASN A 82 -11.05 8.57 -7.41
N SER A 83 -11.26 8.44 -6.09
CA SER A 83 -10.23 8.68 -5.09
C SER A 83 -9.63 7.35 -4.63
N LEU A 84 -8.33 7.19 -4.87
CA LEU A 84 -7.59 6.01 -4.41
C LEU A 84 -7.59 5.89 -2.88
N VAL A 85 -7.60 7.03 -2.18
CA VAL A 85 -7.67 7.07 -0.71
C VAL A 85 -9.02 6.56 -0.23
N VAL A 86 -10.13 7.05 -0.80
CA VAL A 86 -11.48 6.60 -0.45
C VAL A 86 -11.64 5.10 -0.73
N PHE A 87 -11.18 4.64 -1.90
CA PHE A 87 -11.24 3.22 -2.26
C PHE A 87 -10.41 2.34 -1.31
N ASN A 88 -9.20 2.77 -0.94
CA ASN A 88 -8.36 2.07 0.03
C ASN A 88 -9.02 2.01 1.41
N THR A 89 -9.60 3.12 1.89
CA THR A 89 -10.35 3.17 3.16
C THR A 89 -11.54 2.21 3.14
N LEU A 90 -12.32 2.18 2.04
CA LEU A 90 -13.41 1.20 1.87
C LEU A 90 -12.89 -0.23 1.96
N CYS A 91 -11.82 -0.56 1.21
CA CYS A 91 -11.25 -1.91 1.22
C CYS A 91 -10.80 -2.31 2.62
N LYS A 92 -10.13 -1.42 3.35
CA LYS A 92 -9.70 -1.65 4.73
C LYS A 92 -10.89 -1.99 5.63
N PHE A 93 -11.89 -1.12 5.73
CA PHE A 93 -13.00 -1.34 6.64
C PHE A 93 -13.90 -2.50 6.21
N PHE A 94 -14.12 -2.70 4.91
CA PHE A 94 -14.89 -3.83 4.41
C PHE A 94 -14.20 -5.16 4.73
N THR A 95 -12.88 -5.25 4.53
CA THR A 95 -12.14 -6.49 4.78
C THR A 95 -12.00 -6.81 6.27
N GLU A 96 -11.81 -5.80 7.12
CA GLU A 96 -11.68 -5.98 8.58
C GLU A 96 -13.03 -6.16 9.28
N GLY A 97 -14.07 -5.43 8.84
CA GLY A 97 -15.40 -5.46 9.43
C GLY A 97 -16.32 -6.52 8.83
N VAL A 98 -16.58 -6.46 7.53
CA VAL A 98 -17.57 -7.33 6.87
C VAL A 98 -17.00 -8.71 6.59
N MET A 99 -15.78 -8.78 6.03
CA MET A 99 -15.18 -10.06 5.61
C MET A 99 -14.57 -10.90 6.75
N SER A 100 -14.65 -10.41 7.99
CA SER A 100 -14.31 -11.19 9.19
C SER A 100 -15.48 -12.06 9.68
N LEU A 101 -16.69 -11.88 9.13
CA LEU A 101 -17.86 -12.68 9.50
C LEU A 101 -17.75 -14.14 9.04
N PRO A 102 -17.78 -15.13 9.94
CA PRO A 102 -17.67 -16.55 9.56
C PRO A 102 -18.79 -17.05 8.67
N SER A 103 -20.00 -16.48 8.80
CA SER A 103 -21.20 -16.88 8.05
C SER A 103 -21.32 -16.18 6.69
N LEU A 104 -20.29 -15.48 6.23
CA LEU A 104 -20.36 -14.67 5.02
C LEU A 104 -20.47 -15.55 3.77
N LYS A 105 -21.51 -15.33 2.96
CA LYS A 105 -21.61 -15.94 1.64
C LYS A 105 -20.73 -15.17 0.66
N LEU A 106 -19.61 -15.75 0.29
CA LEU A 106 -18.71 -15.21 -0.72
C LEU A 106 -19.14 -15.66 -2.12
N PRO A 107 -18.92 -14.84 -3.17
CA PRO A 107 -19.16 -15.23 -4.55
C PRO A 107 -18.44 -16.54 -4.89
N ASN A 108 -19.00 -17.29 -5.83
CA ASN A 108 -18.39 -18.52 -6.28
C ASN A 108 -17.25 -18.17 -7.25
N ILE A 109 -16.01 -18.48 -6.88
CA ILE A 109 -14.84 -18.30 -7.75
C ILE A 109 -14.75 -19.54 -8.66
N GLU A 110 -15.79 -19.77 -9.43
CA GLU A 110 -15.73 -20.77 -10.50
C GLU A 110 -15.08 -20.12 -11.71
N LEU A 111 -14.12 -20.83 -12.32
CA LEU A 111 -13.68 -20.49 -13.66
C LEU A 111 -14.89 -20.69 -14.57
N GLU A 112 -15.49 -19.59 -15.05
CA GLU A 112 -16.50 -19.68 -16.08
C GLU A 112 -15.95 -20.51 -17.24
N TYR A 113 -16.78 -21.36 -17.83
CA TYR A 113 -16.43 -22.12 -19.03
C TYR A 113 -16.22 -21.14 -20.19
N SER A 114 -15.00 -20.61 -20.26
CA SER A 114 -14.52 -19.73 -21.31
C SER A 114 -14.01 -20.58 -22.47
N ILE A 115 -14.13 -20.06 -23.70
CA ILE A 115 -13.58 -20.69 -24.91
C ILE A 115 -12.05 -20.82 -24.80
N GLN A 116 -11.41 -19.97 -24.00
CA GLN A 116 -9.98 -20.03 -23.74
C GLN A 116 -9.66 -20.82 -22.47
N PRO A 117 -8.61 -21.65 -22.48
CA PRO A 117 -8.16 -22.34 -21.27
C PRO A 117 -7.76 -21.33 -20.19
N PRO A 118 -8.09 -21.60 -18.92
CA PRO A 118 -7.75 -20.70 -17.82
C PRO A 118 -6.23 -20.59 -17.65
N SER A 119 -5.76 -19.41 -17.23
CA SER A 119 -4.34 -19.20 -16.94
C SER A 119 -3.88 -20.05 -15.75
N LEU A 120 -2.57 -20.34 -15.69
CA LEU A 120 -1.97 -21.03 -14.54
C LEU A 120 -2.25 -20.30 -13.21
N SER A 121 -2.23 -18.96 -13.22
CA SER A 121 -2.55 -18.16 -12.03
C SER A 121 -3.99 -18.36 -11.59
N ALA A 122 -4.93 -18.42 -12.53
CA ALA A 122 -6.34 -18.64 -12.23
C ALA A 122 -6.59 -20.06 -11.69
N LEU A 123 -5.93 -21.07 -12.26
CA LEU A 123 -5.96 -22.45 -11.76
C LEU A 123 -5.34 -22.58 -10.37
N ALA A 124 -4.18 -21.93 -10.15
CA ALA A 124 -3.50 -21.94 -8.85
C ALA A 124 -4.32 -21.25 -7.77
N GLN A 125 -4.90 -20.07 -8.08
CA GLN A 125 -5.77 -19.37 -7.15
C GLN A 125 -7.05 -20.17 -6.87
N GLN A 126 -7.70 -20.73 -7.89
CA GLN A 126 -8.85 -21.60 -7.68
C GLN A 126 -8.49 -22.79 -6.77
N SER A 127 -7.33 -23.41 -6.99
CA SER A 127 -6.85 -24.51 -6.15
C SER A 127 -6.58 -24.09 -4.71
N LEU A 128 -5.94 -22.93 -4.50
CA LEU A 128 -5.66 -22.39 -3.16
C LEU A 128 -6.95 -22.07 -2.41
N PHE A 129 -7.93 -21.48 -3.10
CA PHE A 129 -9.20 -21.03 -2.50
C PHE A 129 -10.33 -22.07 -2.63
N LYS A 130 -10.05 -23.32 -3.03
CA LYS A 130 -11.02 -24.45 -2.98
C LYS A 130 -11.61 -24.63 -1.59
N SER A 131 -10.77 -24.44 -0.57
CA SER A 131 -11.17 -24.29 0.83
C SER A 131 -10.99 -22.82 1.20
N LYS A 132 -12.08 -22.04 1.18
CA LYS A 132 -12.04 -20.57 1.26
C LYS A 132 -11.22 -20.04 2.45
N GLN A 133 -11.45 -20.59 3.65
CA GLN A 133 -10.71 -20.19 4.86
C GLN A 133 -9.25 -20.65 4.88
N PHE A 134 -8.96 -21.81 4.31
CA PHE A 134 -7.60 -22.36 4.30
C PHE A 134 -6.71 -21.62 3.29
N GLY A 135 -7.24 -21.32 2.10
CA GLY A 135 -6.54 -20.54 1.07
C GLY A 135 -6.19 -19.14 1.52
N GLU A 136 -7.14 -18.43 2.16
CA GLU A 136 -6.88 -17.09 2.70
C GLU A 136 -5.78 -17.11 3.75
N ALA A 137 -5.85 -18.02 4.72
CA ALA A 137 -4.86 -18.13 5.80
C ALA A 137 -3.46 -18.46 5.26
N GLN A 138 -3.36 -19.41 4.31
CA GLN A 138 -2.08 -19.76 3.68
C GLN A 138 -1.50 -18.61 2.88
N PHE A 139 -2.34 -17.89 2.15
CA PHE A 139 -1.89 -16.75 1.35
C PHE A 139 -1.45 -15.59 2.24
N LEU A 140 -2.17 -15.34 3.33
CA LEU A 140 -1.80 -14.36 4.33
C LEU A 140 -0.49 -14.71 5.03
N ASP A 141 -0.25 -15.98 5.36
CA ASP A 141 1.00 -16.45 5.97
C ASP A 141 2.21 -16.19 5.04
N LYS A 142 2.04 -16.35 3.73
CA LYS A 142 3.07 -15.99 2.74
C LYS A 142 3.31 -14.48 2.64
N MET A 143 2.26 -13.67 2.72
CA MET A 143 2.35 -12.20 2.75
C MET A 143 2.98 -11.69 4.04
N ARG A 144 2.70 -12.37 5.14
CA ARG A 144 3.01 -11.92 6.50
C ARG A 144 3.85 -12.92 7.26
N PRO A 145 5.08 -13.22 6.80
CA PRO A 145 5.92 -14.14 7.54
C PRO A 145 6.31 -13.55 8.90
N ASP A 146 6.24 -14.36 9.96
CA ASP A 146 6.49 -13.96 11.35
C ASP A 146 7.85 -13.27 11.54
N TYR A 147 8.86 -13.70 10.78
CA TYR A 147 10.19 -13.11 10.86
C TYR A 147 10.20 -11.64 10.43
N LEU A 148 9.27 -11.18 9.60
CA LEU A 148 9.18 -9.79 9.14
C LEU A 148 8.15 -8.97 9.94
N PHE A 149 7.08 -9.60 10.40
CA PHE A 149 5.92 -8.91 11.00
C PHE A 149 5.84 -8.95 12.51
N SER A 150 6.73 -9.68 13.18
CA SER A 150 6.83 -9.65 14.63
C SER A 150 7.22 -8.26 15.15
N ASP A 151 6.81 -7.93 16.38
CA ASP A 151 7.18 -6.67 17.04
C ASP A 151 8.69 -6.45 17.11
N LYS A 152 9.47 -7.54 17.07
CA LYS A 152 10.92 -7.47 17.04
C LYS A 152 11.46 -6.97 15.70
N ASN A 153 10.82 -7.31 14.59
CA ASN A 153 11.39 -7.21 13.25
C ASN A 153 10.64 -6.29 12.28
N ARG A 154 9.47 -5.78 12.67
CA ARG A 154 8.58 -5.00 11.80
C ARG A 154 9.10 -3.65 11.32
N GLY A 155 10.28 -3.19 11.76
CA GLY A 155 10.88 -1.94 11.25
C GLY A 155 10.86 -0.78 12.23
N VAL A 156 9.88 -0.74 13.15
CA VAL A 156 9.65 0.39 14.04
C VAL A 156 9.24 -0.03 15.44
N VAL A 157 9.34 0.91 16.38
CA VAL A 157 8.73 0.87 17.71
C VAL A 157 7.77 2.05 17.87
N ALA A 158 6.71 1.87 18.65
CA ALA A 158 5.86 2.99 19.04
C ALA A 158 6.64 3.93 19.96
N VAL A 159 6.46 5.24 19.82
CA VAL A 159 7.00 6.24 20.76
C VAL A 159 6.00 6.48 21.89
N ASP A 160 6.48 6.52 23.13
CA ASP A 160 5.63 6.58 24.33
C ASP A 160 5.10 7.99 24.65
N ASP A 161 5.74 9.06 24.15
CA ASP A 161 5.36 10.46 24.42
C ASP A 161 4.42 11.02 23.34
N PHE A 162 3.10 10.92 23.60
CA PHE A 162 2.03 11.48 22.75
C PHE A 162 1.63 12.89 23.20
N ASP A 163 2.57 13.83 23.29
CA ASP A 163 2.23 15.16 23.82
C ASP A 163 1.47 16.07 22.84
N SER A 164 1.32 15.68 21.57
CA SER A 164 0.31 16.28 20.69
C SER A 164 -0.04 15.41 19.48
N GLU A 165 -1.32 15.12 19.32
CA GLU A 165 -1.93 14.55 18.12
C GLU A 165 -1.87 15.59 16.97
N ILE A 166 -0.73 15.70 16.28
CA ILE A 166 -0.53 16.70 15.21
C ILE A 166 -1.16 16.21 13.91
N LYS A 167 -2.39 16.64 13.66
CA LYS A 167 -3.03 16.45 12.35
C LYS A 167 -2.34 17.30 11.28
N THR A 168 -2.26 16.77 10.07
CA THR A 168 -1.74 17.46 8.88
C THR A 168 -2.72 17.36 7.73
N ARG A 169 -2.59 18.26 6.75
CA ARG A 169 -3.26 18.18 5.45
C ARG A 169 -2.28 17.96 4.31
N ASN A 170 -1.00 17.84 4.62
CA ASN A 170 0.07 17.66 3.63
C ASN A 170 -0.03 16.29 2.99
N LEU A 171 0.43 16.19 1.73
CA LEU A 171 0.64 14.91 1.06
C LEU A 171 2.06 14.41 1.33
N GLY A 172 2.17 13.13 1.68
CA GLY A 172 3.45 12.42 1.70
C GLY A 172 3.99 12.10 3.10
N ILE A 173 5.23 11.62 3.13
CA ILE A 173 5.88 11.04 4.33
C ILE A 173 6.96 11.94 4.94
N LEU A 174 7.11 13.15 4.42
CA LEU A 174 8.08 14.14 4.88
C LEU A 174 7.63 14.80 6.18
N SER A 175 8.59 15.33 6.92
CA SER A 175 8.28 16.24 8.02
C SER A 175 7.60 17.51 7.48
N PRO A 176 6.81 18.25 8.30
CA PRO A 176 6.22 19.51 7.89
C PRO A 176 7.24 20.56 7.41
N THR A 177 8.47 20.54 7.96
CA THR A 177 9.54 21.47 7.57
C THR A 177 10.15 21.14 6.22
N ASP A 178 10.21 19.86 5.85
CA ASP A 178 10.81 19.39 4.60
C ASP A 178 9.77 19.25 3.48
N THR A 179 8.49 19.38 3.79
CA THR A 179 7.40 19.29 2.80
C THR A 179 7.44 20.50 1.84
N PRO A 180 7.53 20.28 0.51
CA PRO A 180 7.42 21.34 -0.49
C PRO A 180 6.04 22.00 -0.50
N ASN A 181 5.96 23.24 -0.99
CA ASN A 181 4.72 24.02 -0.94
C ASN A 181 3.57 23.42 -1.76
N ASP A 182 3.85 22.72 -2.85
CA ASP A 182 2.83 22.06 -3.68
C ASP A 182 2.27 20.77 -3.05
N LEU A 183 2.95 20.22 -2.03
CA LEU A 183 2.47 19.10 -1.23
C LEU A 183 1.81 19.55 0.08
N LYS A 184 1.96 20.82 0.48
CA LYS A 184 1.31 21.37 1.68
C LYS A 184 -0.17 21.56 1.44
N ASP A 185 -0.96 21.30 2.48
CA ASP A 185 -2.41 21.54 2.45
C ASP A 185 -3.15 20.88 1.27
N TYR A 186 -2.59 19.79 0.76
CA TYR A 186 -3.10 19.06 -0.40
C TYR A 186 -4.51 18.49 -0.16
N PHE A 187 -4.77 17.98 1.05
CA PHE A 187 -6.07 17.43 1.41
C PHE A 187 -6.99 18.47 2.01
N LEU A 188 -8.29 18.34 1.73
CA LEU A 188 -9.33 19.18 2.34
C LEU A 188 -9.44 18.90 3.85
N SER A 189 -9.47 17.62 4.21
CA SER A 189 -9.57 17.15 5.60
C SER A 189 -8.19 16.81 6.16
N SER A 190 -8.01 17.09 7.45
CA SER A 190 -6.77 16.74 8.14
C SER A 190 -6.76 15.27 8.57
N HIS A 191 -5.57 14.68 8.59
CA HIS A 191 -5.32 13.28 8.93
C HIS A 191 -4.08 13.14 9.82
N PHE A 192 -3.88 11.95 10.37
CA PHE A 192 -2.78 11.64 11.28
C PHE A 192 -1.68 10.87 10.56
N PRO A 193 -0.46 11.43 10.38
CA PRO A 193 0.64 10.71 9.76
C PRO A 193 1.28 9.72 10.75
N SER A 194 1.67 8.54 10.29
CA SER A 194 2.23 7.48 11.16
C SER A 194 3.62 7.84 11.68
N ARG A 195 4.36 8.67 10.94
CA ARG A 195 5.69 9.15 11.33
C ARG A 195 5.73 9.73 12.74
N GLN A 196 4.63 10.29 13.26
CA GLN A 196 4.60 10.85 14.62
C GLN A 196 4.56 9.79 15.72
N TYR A 197 4.05 8.60 15.41
CA TYR A 197 3.78 7.55 16.39
C TYR A 197 4.84 6.45 16.41
N TYR A 198 5.72 6.44 15.41
CA TYR A 198 6.70 5.38 15.23
C TYR A 198 8.11 5.94 15.05
N SER A 199 9.07 5.31 15.71
CA SER A 199 10.49 5.55 15.49
C SER A 199 11.14 4.32 14.87
N PRO A 200 12.11 4.48 13.95
CA PRO A 200 12.84 3.37 13.36
C PRO A 200 13.47 2.49 14.43
N LYS A 201 13.33 1.17 14.25
CA LYS A 201 13.99 0.16 15.05
C LYS A 201 15.16 -0.39 14.24
N GLU A 202 16.31 0.27 14.33
CA GLU A 202 17.45 0.03 13.43
C GLU A 202 18.04 -1.39 13.52
N ASP A 203 17.82 -2.12 14.61
CA ASP A 203 18.21 -3.52 14.79
C ASP A 203 17.18 -4.53 14.23
N SER A 204 16.06 -4.06 13.69
CA SER A 204 15.01 -4.91 13.12
C SER A 204 15.32 -5.32 11.68
N LEU A 205 14.92 -6.54 11.30
CA LEU A 205 15.16 -7.05 9.94
C LEU A 205 14.54 -6.17 8.84
N MET A 206 13.35 -5.63 9.07
CA MET A 206 12.72 -4.73 8.10
C MET A 206 13.48 -3.40 7.98
N ALA A 207 13.88 -2.78 9.09
CA ALA A 207 14.63 -1.53 9.04
C ALA A 207 15.96 -1.74 8.32
N LEU A 208 16.72 -2.78 8.69
CA LEU A 208 17.98 -3.12 8.02
C LEU A 208 17.80 -3.33 6.52
N TRP A 209 16.75 -4.03 6.10
CA TRP A 209 16.43 -4.23 4.68
C TRP A 209 16.12 -2.90 3.99
N LEU A 210 15.28 -2.05 4.58
CA LEU A 210 14.94 -0.73 4.04
C LEU A 210 16.19 0.16 3.93
N ARG A 211 17.01 0.21 4.99
CA ARG A 211 18.27 0.99 5.04
C ARG A 211 19.27 0.53 3.98
N LYS A 212 19.42 -0.79 3.79
CA LYS A 212 20.28 -1.35 2.72
C LYS A 212 19.91 -0.80 1.34
N HIS A 213 18.63 -0.56 1.11
CA HIS A 213 18.12 -0.06 -0.16
C HIS A 213 17.85 1.46 -0.15
N TYR A 214 18.36 2.19 0.84
CA TYR A 214 18.17 3.65 0.99
C TYR A 214 16.70 4.08 1.10
N LEU A 215 15.82 3.17 1.57
CA LEU A 215 14.38 3.38 1.66
C LEU A 215 13.97 3.98 3.01
N PRO A 216 12.89 4.80 3.07
CA PRO A 216 12.42 5.38 4.32
C PRO A 216 11.80 4.32 5.23
N VAL A 217 12.02 4.48 6.54
CA VAL A 217 11.36 3.72 7.61
C VAL A 217 10.38 4.66 8.32
N ILE A 218 9.08 4.44 8.11
CA ILE A 218 8.00 5.33 8.55
C ILE A 218 7.16 4.68 9.64
N SER A 219 6.57 3.52 9.34
CA SER A 219 5.66 2.78 10.25
C SER A 219 5.95 1.28 10.25
N GLY A 220 7.02 0.89 9.54
CA GLY A 220 7.43 -0.48 9.39
C GLY A 220 6.56 -1.24 8.39
N ALA A 221 6.76 -2.56 8.38
CA ALA A 221 6.02 -3.49 7.53
C ALA A 221 4.51 -3.26 7.63
N SER A 222 3.88 -2.87 6.52
CA SER A 222 2.43 -2.67 6.51
C SER A 222 1.75 -4.02 6.66
N GLY A 223 1.19 -4.30 7.84
CA GLY A 223 0.40 -5.53 8.06
C GLY A 223 -0.94 -5.49 7.33
N GLY A 224 -1.46 -4.29 7.08
CA GLY A 224 -2.78 -4.06 6.49
C GLY A 224 -2.87 -4.57 5.06
N ILE A 225 -1.84 -4.32 4.24
CA ILE A 225 -1.81 -4.72 2.81
C ILE A 225 -2.02 -6.23 2.63
N GLY A 226 -1.34 -7.05 3.42
CA GLY A 226 -1.45 -8.51 3.33
C GLY A 226 -2.88 -8.98 3.64
N LYS A 227 -3.51 -8.39 4.65
CA LYS A 227 -4.91 -8.70 5.01
C LYS A 227 -5.88 -8.26 3.91
N ILE A 228 -5.72 -7.03 3.40
CA ILE A 228 -6.58 -6.48 2.34
C ILE A 228 -6.49 -7.37 1.09
N ILE A 229 -5.27 -7.68 0.64
CA ILE A 229 -5.08 -8.44 -0.60
C ILE A 229 -5.50 -9.90 -0.44
N SER A 230 -5.25 -10.55 0.70
CA SER A 230 -5.72 -11.92 0.91
C SER A 230 -7.25 -12.00 0.90
N LYS A 231 -7.92 -11.03 1.53
CA LYS A 231 -9.38 -10.93 1.54
C LYS A 231 -9.94 -10.62 0.15
N ILE A 232 -9.40 -9.64 -0.58
CA ILE A 232 -9.82 -9.36 -1.96
C ILE A 232 -9.60 -10.59 -2.87
N SER A 233 -8.51 -11.33 -2.69
CA SER A 233 -8.23 -12.56 -3.44
C SER A 233 -9.23 -13.70 -3.17
N SER A 234 -9.98 -13.63 -2.06
CA SER A 234 -11.10 -14.53 -1.77
C SER A 234 -12.42 -14.12 -2.44
N LEU A 235 -12.47 -12.95 -3.08
CA LEU A 235 -13.64 -12.45 -3.80
C LEU A 235 -13.53 -12.67 -5.30
N LEU A 236 -12.32 -12.58 -5.87
CA LEU A 236 -12.09 -12.61 -7.31
C LEU A 236 -10.67 -13.07 -7.68
N VAL A 237 -10.51 -13.52 -8.92
CA VAL A 237 -9.21 -13.88 -9.49
C VAL A 237 -8.47 -12.63 -9.96
N LEU A 238 -7.22 -12.47 -9.52
CA LEU A 238 -6.34 -11.38 -9.90
C LEU A 238 -5.17 -11.90 -10.74
N SER A 239 -4.86 -11.22 -11.83
CA SER A 239 -3.63 -11.40 -12.60
C SER A 239 -2.44 -10.76 -11.89
N LYS A 240 -1.21 -11.14 -12.29
CA LYS A 240 0.02 -10.53 -11.76
C LYS A 240 0.00 -8.99 -11.87
N LYS A 241 -0.44 -8.48 -13.03
CA LYS A 241 -0.60 -7.05 -13.29
C LYS A 241 -1.59 -6.40 -12.32
N GLU A 242 -2.73 -7.04 -12.08
CA GLU A 242 -3.73 -6.51 -11.14
C GLU A 242 -3.22 -6.54 -9.69
N TYR A 243 -2.41 -7.53 -9.28
CA TYR A 243 -1.73 -7.50 -7.99
C TYR A 243 -0.74 -6.33 -7.87
N GLN A 244 0.05 -6.06 -8.93
CA GLN A 244 0.95 -4.91 -8.96
C GLN A 244 0.18 -3.59 -8.84
N LEU A 245 -0.88 -3.41 -9.63
CA LEU A 245 -1.73 -2.23 -9.56
C LEU A 245 -2.41 -2.07 -8.20
N LEU A 246 -2.90 -3.15 -7.59
CA LEU A 246 -3.50 -3.10 -6.25
C LEU A 246 -2.47 -2.70 -5.19
N GLY A 247 -1.26 -3.24 -5.27
CA GLY A 247 -0.15 -2.86 -4.39
C GLY A 247 0.21 -1.38 -4.54
N ILE A 248 0.36 -0.88 -5.77
CA ILE A 248 0.67 0.53 -6.05
C ILE A 248 -0.45 1.45 -5.56
N LEU A 249 -1.71 1.07 -5.75
CA LEU A 249 -2.86 1.84 -5.27
C LEU A 249 -2.77 2.04 -3.76
N ILE A 250 -2.56 0.94 -3.02
CA ILE A 250 -2.54 0.98 -1.56
C ILE A 250 -1.28 1.68 -1.05
N ALA A 251 -0.12 1.46 -1.70
CA ALA A 251 1.12 2.17 -1.40
C ALA A 251 0.94 3.69 -1.60
N SER A 252 0.42 4.12 -2.74
CA SER A 252 0.18 5.53 -3.03
C SER A 252 -0.79 6.16 -2.02
N ALA A 253 -1.90 5.49 -1.70
CA ALA A 253 -2.87 5.98 -0.73
C ALA A 253 -2.28 6.13 0.68
N THR A 254 -1.44 5.19 1.11
CA THR A 254 -0.83 5.21 2.45
C THR A 254 0.34 6.18 2.57
N ILE A 255 1.19 6.30 1.55
CA ILE A 255 2.25 7.33 1.50
C ILE A 255 1.62 8.71 1.52
N ALA A 256 0.56 8.92 0.74
CA ALA A 256 -0.08 10.22 0.66
C ALA A 256 -0.61 10.71 2.02
N LEU A 257 -1.10 9.78 2.85
CA LEU A 257 -1.52 10.05 4.23
C LEU A 257 -0.36 10.04 5.25
N GLY A 258 0.88 9.91 4.80
CA GLY A 258 2.06 9.86 5.67
C GLY A 258 2.15 8.61 6.54
N HIS A 259 1.55 7.49 6.10
CA HIS A 259 1.45 6.27 6.91
C HIS A 259 2.58 5.28 6.72
N HIS A 260 3.07 5.12 5.49
CA HIS A 260 4.08 4.13 5.16
C HIS A 260 4.99 4.65 4.05
N SER A 261 6.20 4.11 3.95
CA SER A 261 6.95 4.18 2.69
C SER A 261 6.39 3.22 1.65
N PHE A 262 6.69 3.45 0.37
CA PHE A 262 6.17 2.66 -0.74
C PHE A 262 6.51 1.18 -0.61
N PHE A 263 7.75 0.88 -0.23
CA PHE A 263 8.22 -0.49 -0.09
C PHE A 263 7.88 -1.13 1.26
N GLU A 264 7.58 -0.36 2.32
CA GLU A 264 6.92 -0.91 3.52
C GLU A 264 5.58 -1.59 3.18
N VAL A 265 4.89 -1.07 2.14
CA VAL A 265 3.61 -1.60 1.65
C VAL A 265 3.79 -2.70 0.62
N LEU A 266 4.81 -2.61 -0.25
CA LEU A 266 5.02 -3.60 -1.30
C LEU A 266 5.85 -4.81 -0.89
N ARG A 267 6.68 -4.71 0.15
CA ARG A 267 7.48 -5.84 0.65
C ARG A 267 6.66 -7.11 0.91
N PRO A 268 5.44 -7.04 1.49
CA PRO A 268 4.57 -8.20 1.70
C PRO A 268 4.09 -8.85 0.40
N LEU A 269 4.14 -8.14 -0.73
CA LEU A 269 3.74 -8.64 -2.06
C LEU A 269 4.90 -9.17 -2.88
N SER A 270 6.14 -9.13 -2.36
CA SER A 270 7.34 -9.61 -3.07
C SER A 270 7.19 -11.04 -3.61
N PHE A 271 6.55 -11.95 -2.88
CA PHE A 271 6.35 -13.33 -3.38
C PHE A 271 5.41 -13.44 -4.60
N ILE A 272 4.59 -12.41 -4.88
CA ILE A 272 3.69 -12.36 -6.05
C ILE A 272 4.33 -11.57 -7.19
N ILE A 273 4.86 -10.39 -6.88
CA ILE A 273 5.39 -9.46 -7.89
C ILE A 273 6.77 -9.90 -8.39
N GLY A 274 7.48 -10.70 -7.59
CA GLY A 274 8.85 -11.13 -7.81
C GLY A 274 9.76 -10.59 -6.71
N GLU A 275 10.89 -11.27 -6.50
CA GLU A 275 11.94 -10.72 -5.65
C GLU A 275 12.45 -9.40 -6.25
N LEU A 276 12.66 -8.41 -5.39
CA LEU A 276 13.19 -7.11 -5.80
C LEU A 276 14.69 -7.26 -5.99
N GLU A 277 15.17 -6.93 -7.19
CA GLU A 277 16.59 -6.94 -7.49
C GLU A 277 17.18 -5.56 -7.20
N GLU A 278 18.45 -5.50 -6.82
CA GLU A 278 19.19 -4.24 -6.80
C GLU A 278 19.30 -3.69 -8.23
N LYS A 279 19.22 -2.37 -8.37
CA LYS A 279 19.28 -1.66 -9.66
C LYS A 279 20.32 -0.55 -9.58
N ASN A 280 20.63 0.08 -10.71
CA ASN A 280 21.69 1.10 -10.73
C ASN A 280 21.27 2.39 -10.04
N ASN A 281 19.98 2.71 -10.09
CA ASN A 281 19.41 3.91 -9.46
C ASN A 281 18.03 3.62 -8.85
N LEU A 282 17.53 4.56 -8.03
CA LEU A 282 16.24 4.42 -7.35
C LEU A 282 15.10 4.27 -8.36
N LEU A 283 15.02 5.05 -9.43
CA LEU A 283 13.91 4.93 -10.38
C LEU A 283 13.81 3.53 -10.97
N GLU A 284 14.92 2.96 -11.46
CA GLU A 284 14.94 1.58 -11.95
C GLU A 284 14.47 0.62 -10.87
N PHE A 285 14.84 0.86 -9.60
CA PHE A 285 14.41 0.05 -8.46
C PHE A 285 12.89 0.09 -8.24
N TYR A 286 12.27 1.29 -8.25
CA TYR A 286 10.82 1.45 -8.12
C TYR A 286 10.05 1.00 -9.36
N GLU A 287 10.61 1.15 -10.56
CA GLU A 287 9.96 0.74 -11.80
C GLU A 287 9.80 -0.78 -11.92
N GLN A 288 10.54 -1.59 -11.15
CA GLN A 288 10.40 -3.05 -11.13
C GLN A 288 8.98 -3.51 -10.78
N VAL A 289 8.29 -2.73 -9.94
CA VAL A 289 6.94 -3.06 -9.45
C VAL A 289 5.84 -2.36 -10.23
N ILE A 290 6.19 -1.42 -11.13
CA ILE A 290 5.25 -0.66 -11.96
C ILE A 290 5.04 -1.38 -13.30
N PRO A 291 3.78 -1.73 -13.66
CA PRO A 291 3.50 -2.38 -14.93
C PRO A 291 4.05 -1.62 -16.13
N GLU A 292 4.59 -2.35 -17.11
CA GLU A 292 5.25 -1.77 -18.28
C GLU A 292 4.31 -0.83 -19.06
N GLU A 293 3.02 -1.14 -19.14
CA GLU A 293 2.05 -0.32 -19.86
C GLU A 293 1.84 1.04 -19.18
N VAL A 294 1.99 1.10 -17.85
CA VAL A 294 1.96 2.37 -17.10
C VAL A 294 3.23 3.16 -17.39
N ARG A 295 4.40 2.50 -17.36
CA ARG A 295 5.69 3.14 -17.63
C ARG A 295 5.79 3.72 -19.04
N ARG A 296 5.06 3.14 -19.99
CA ARG A 296 4.97 3.62 -21.38
C ARG A 296 4.05 4.83 -21.55
N LEU A 297 3.22 5.20 -20.56
CA LEU A 297 2.31 6.34 -20.66
C LEU A 297 3.10 7.65 -20.81
N PRO A 298 2.69 8.56 -21.72
CA PRO A 298 3.32 9.87 -21.84
C PRO A 298 3.29 10.68 -20.54
N SER A 299 2.19 10.59 -19.77
CA SER A 299 2.06 11.26 -18.48
C SER A 299 3.07 10.74 -17.45
N TYR A 300 3.32 9.43 -17.43
CA TYR A 300 4.32 8.84 -16.53
C TYR A 300 5.73 9.26 -16.91
N LYS A 301 6.06 9.25 -18.21
CA LYS A 301 7.37 9.70 -18.70
C LYS A 301 7.62 11.16 -18.35
N ALA A 302 6.63 12.04 -18.57
CA ALA A 302 6.72 13.44 -18.20
C ALA A 302 6.87 13.63 -16.68
N HIS A 303 6.18 12.81 -15.87
CA HIS A 303 6.37 12.81 -14.42
C HIS A 303 7.81 12.46 -14.05
N VAL A 304 8.34 11.36 -14.58
CA VAL A 304 9.73 10.93 -14.33
C VAL A 304 10.74 11.99 -14.78
N GLU A 305 10.54 12.61 -15.94
CA GLU A 305 11.41 13.69 -16.45
C GLU A 305 11.41 14.91 -15.53
N ASN A 306 10.26 15.30 -14.97
CA ASN A 306 10.15 16.44 -14.06
C ASN A 306 10.86 16.21 -12.72
N TYR A 307 10.88 14.96 -12.23
CA TYR A 307 11.52 14.60 -10.96
C TYR A 307 12.85 13.86 -11.15
N PHE A 308 13.38 13.85 -12.37
CA PHE A 308 14.61 13.16 -12.76
C PHE A 308 15.82 13.58 -11.91
N GLY A 309 15.87 14.86 -11.51
CA GLY A 309 16.92 15.38 -10.64
C GLY A 309 16.93 14.78 -9.23
N LEU A 310 15.78 14.32 -8.71
CA LEU A 310 15.70 13.62 -7.41
C LEU A 310 16.14 12.15 -7.51
N ILE A 311 16.29 11.63 -8.73
CA ILE A 311 16.40 10.20 -9.05
C ILE A 311 17.84 9.81 -9.41
N GLU A 312 18.55 10.61 -10.22
CA GLU A 312 19.92 10.30 -10.64
C GLU A 312 20.97 10.46 -9.53
N GLU A 313 20.68 11.25 -8.50
CA GLU A 313 21.62 11.47 -7.39
C GLU A 313 21.82 10.22 -6.51
N PHE A 314 20.93 9.23 -6.62
CA PHE A 314 21.00 7.96 -5.90
C PHE A 314 21.40 6.82 -6.83
N VAL A 315 22.68 6.82 -7.21
CA VAL A 315 23.31 5.66 -7.83
C VAL A 315 23.72 4.69 -6.72
N PHE A 316 23.21 3.46 -6.75
CA PHE A 316 23.63 2.37 -5.86
C PHE A 316 25.05 1.90 -6.24
N ASN A 317 26.07 2.75 -6.09
CA ASN A 317 27.46 2.36 -6.32
C ASN A 317 28.02 1.67 -5.07
N GLU A 318 28.65 0.50 -5.24
CA GLU A 318 29.33 -0.30 -4.18
C GLU A 318 30.29 0.54 -3.30
N HIS A 319 30.80 1.67 -3.81
CA HIS A 319 31.67 2.57 -3.07
C HIS A 319 30.98 3.38 -1.95
N GLN A 320 29.65 3.53 -1.94
CA GLN A 320 28.93 4.27 -0.89
C GLN A 320 28.62 3.43 0.36
N GLU A 321 28.70 2.09 0.31
CA GLU A 321 28.57 1.22 1.50
C GLU A 321 29.58 1.57 2.60
N LYS A 322 30.75 2.11 2.22
CA LYS A 322 31.78 2.54 3.18
C LYS A 322 31.38 3.78 3.98
N LEU A 323 30.56 4.68 3.45
CA LEU A 323 30.12 5.89 4.17
C LEU A 323 29.00 5.58 5.17
N PHE A 324 28.11 4.64 4.85
CA PHE A 324 27.04 4.20 5.76
C PHE A 324 27.56 3.39 6.95
N ASN A 325 28.62 2.61 6.77
CA ASN A 325 29.30 1.92 7.87
C ASN A 325 30.13 2.86 8.76
N LEU A 326 30.36 4.12 8.37
CA LEU A 326 31.08 5.11 9.16
C LEU A 326 30.15 5.99 10.02
N SER A 327 28.89 6.18 9.62
CA SER A 327 27.91 6.93 10.43
C SER A 327 27.32 6.12 11.59
N THR A 328 27.38 4.79 11.53
CA THR A 328 27.03 3.89 12.66
C THR A 328 28.12 3.81 13.74
N HIS A 329 29.22 4.56 13.60
CA HIS A 329 30.29 4.66 14.60
C HIS A 329 30.41 6.03 15.28
N PHE A 330 29.46 6.95 15.07
CA PHE A 330 29.35 8.18 15.86
C PHE A 330 28.13 8.13 16.77
N ASN A 331 28.22 7.28 17.80
CA ASN A 331 27.58 7.42 19.11
C ASN A 331 28.10 6.27 19.99
N SER A 332 29.36 6.38 20.40
CA SER A 332 29.95 5.66 21.53
C SER A 332 30.27 6.64 22.64
#